data_AF-A0A0K3A0U2-F1
#
_entry.id   AF-A0A0K3A0U2-F1
#
_cell.length_a   1.000
_cell.length_b   1.000
_cell.length_c   1.000
_cell.angle_alpha   90.00
_cell.angle_beta   90.00
_cell.angle_gamma   90.00
#
_symmetry.space_group_name_H-M   'P 1'
#
loop_
_entity.id
_entity.type
_entity.pdbx_description
1 polymer ?
#
loop_
_entity_poly.entity_id
_entity_poly.type
_entity_poly.pdbx_seq_one_letter_code
_entity_poly.pdbx_strand_id
1 'polypeptide(L)'
;MTTSKARRTTAARRHTTPAATLQAQDERFTFGVTLQQLDQFHALLRTISAQSDMVAVCSGAPLDDKSLSILGESIFTAARAVRGIVDEIHAQRLGGDGLAPVSHGEPRHA
;
A
#
# COMPACT_ATOMS: atom_id res chain seq x y z
N MET A 1 -11.09 7.51 74.08
CA MET A 1 -9.91 8.17 73.49
C MET A 1 -10.31 8.73 72.13
N THR A 2 -10.10 10.04 71.95
CA THR A 2 -10.30 10.78 70.69
C THR A 2 -9.22 10.34 69.69
N THR A 3 -9.47 10.28 68.38
CA THR A 3 -9.21 11.43 67.50
C THR A 3 -9.83 11.18 66.12
N SER A 4 -10.75 12.05 65.72
CA SER A 4 -11.22 12.21 64.34
C SER A 4 -10.18 13.04 63.58
N LYS A 5 -9.71 12.54 62.43
CA LYS A 5 -8.79 13.27 61.56
C LYS A 5 -9.40 13.37 60.16
N ALA A 6 -9.88 14.57 59.85
CA ALA A 6 -10.38 14.97 58.54
C ALA A 6 -9.28 14.83 57.48
N ARG A 7 -9.64 14.36 56.28
CA ARG A 7 -8.81 14.52 55.08
C ARG A 7 -9.63 14.89 53.85
N ARG A 8 -9.62 16.20 53.61
CA ARG A 8 -9.54 16.92 52.33
C ARG A 8 -10.09 16.22 51.07
N THR A 9 -11.15 16.84 50.57
CA THR A 9 -11.51 17.02 49.17
C THR A 9 -10.32 17.15 48.21
N THR A 10 -10.34 16.35 47.15
CA THR A 10 -9.73 16.68 45.86
C THR A 10 -10.73 16.31 44.78
N ALA A 11 -11.23 17.34 44.11
CA ALA A 11 -12.15 17.25 42.99
C ALA A 11 -11.55 16.35 41.90
N ALA A 12 -12.27 15.28 41.56
CA ALA A 12 -11.96 14.43 40.42
C ALA A 12 -12.08 15.29 39.17
N ARG A 13 -10.90 15.68 38.67
CA ARG A 13 -10.65 16.39 37.43
C ARG A 13 -11.47 15.72 36.32
N ARG A 14 -12.47 16.43 35.81
CA ARG A 14 -13.19 16.07 34.60
C ARG A 14 -12.15 15.95 33.49
N HIS A 15 -11.71 14.74 33.21
CA HIS A 15 -11.11 14.41 31.93
C HIS A 15 -12.26 14.34 30.95
N THR A 16 -12.69 15.52 30.48
CA THR A 16 -13.21 15.64 29.13
C THR A 16 -12.04 15.29 28.23
N THR A 17 -11.88 13.99 27.95
CA THR A 17 -11.18 13.52 26.77
C THR A 17 -11.76 14.32 25.63
N PRO A 18 -10.97 15.16 24.91
CA PRO A 18 -11.44 15.65 23.64
C PRO A 18 -11.82 14.40 22.86
N ALA A 19 -13.04 14.35 22.35
CA ALA A 19 -13.33 13.53 21.20
C ALA A 19 -12.33 13.99 20.14
N ALA A 20 -11.16 13.34 20.12
CA ALA A 20 -10.29 13.30 18.99
C ALA A 20 -11.21 12.71 17.93
N THR A 21 -11.83 13.62 17.19
CA THR A 21 -12.42 13.38 15.91
C THR A 21 -11.52 12.34 15.27
N LEU A 22 -12.04 11.12 15.15
CA LEU A 22 -11.66 10.17 14.13
C LEU A 22 -11.91 10.90 12.81
N GLN A 23 -11.07 11.89 12.52
CA GLN A 23 -10.72 12.25 11.18
C GLN A 23 -9.98 11.01 10.71
N ALA A 24 -10.75 10.01 10.27
CA ALA A 24 -10.32 9.14 9.22
C ALA A 24 -9.97 10.10 8.08
N GLN A 25 -8.73 10.60 8.12
CA GLN A 25 -8.14 11.25 6.99
C GLN A 25 -8.24 10.17 5.92
N ASP A 26 -9.03 10.44 4.89
CA ASP A 26 -8.90 9.80 3.60
C ASP A 26 -7.54 10.25 3.06
N GLU A 27 -6.48 9.77 3.71
CA GLU A 27 -5.10 10.12 3.44
C GLU A 27 -4.82 9.46 2.10
N ARG A 28 -4.99 10.23 1.03
CA ARG A 28 -4.83 9.74 -0.33
C ARG A 28 -3.39 9.26 -0.48
N PHE A 29 -3.21 7.95 -0.37
CA PHE A 29 -1.92 7.30 -0.61
C PHE A 29 -1.57 7.51 -2.08
N THR A 30 -0.68 8.47 -2.31
CA THR A 30 -0.20 8.78 -3.66
C THR A 30 1.07 7.98 -3.87
N PHE A 31 1.17 7.30 -4.99
CA PHE A 31 2.37 6.54 -5.37
C PHE A 31 2.85 7.02 -6.73
N GLY A 32 4.17 7.03 -6.88
CA GLY A 32 4.82 7.20 -8.17
C GLY A 32 4.69 5.90 -8.96
N VAL A 33 4.55 6.04 -10.28
CA VAL A 33 4.63 4.92 -11.21
C VAL A 33 5.47 5.37 -12.39
N THR A 34 6.41 4.54 -12.82
CA THR A 34 7.19 4.82 -14.04
C THR A 34 6.42 4.36 -15.29
N LEU A 35 6.67 4.99 -16.44
CA LEU A 35 6.06 4.57 -17.71
C LEU A 35 6.41 3.12 -18.05
N GLN A 36 7.65 2.69 -17.78
CA GLN A 36 8.08 1.31 -18.00
C GLN A 36 7.26 0.32 -17.16
N GLN A 37 6.98 0.63 -15.89
CA GLN A 37 6.15 -0.22 -15.03
C GLN A 37 4.71 -0.29 -15.54
N LEU A 38 4.16 0.82 -16.05
CA LEU A 38 2.84 0.84 -16.66
C LEU A 38 2.80 -0.02 -17.92
N ASP A 39 3.75 0.13 -18.83
CA ASP A 39 3.84 -0.64 -20.07
C ASP A 39 3.97 -2.14 -19.78
N GLN A 40 4.83 -2.50 -18.82
CA GLN A 40 5.04 -3.88 -18.40
C GLN A 40 3.77 -4.46 -17.75
N PHE A 41 3.08 -3.69 -16.90
CA PHE A 41 1.82 -4.09 -16.30
C PHE A 41 0.76 -4.40 -17.37
N HIS A 42 0.61 -3.52 -18.36
CA HIS A 42 -0.33 -3.71 -19.47
C HIS A 42 0.02 -4.95 -20.32
N ALA A 43 1.31 -5.17 -20.62
CA ALA A 43 1.76 -6.33 -21.37
C ALA A 43 1.47 -7.65 -20.64
N LEU A 44 1.67 -7.67 -19.31
CA LEU A 44 1.37 -8.84 -18.48
C LEU A 44 -0.13 -9.13 -18.43
N LEU A 45 -0.98 -8.10 -18.27
CA LEU A 45 -2.44 -8.29 -18.30
C LEU A 45 -2.93 -8.84 -19.65
N ARG A 46 -2.38 -8.35 -20.76
CA ARG A 46 -2.72 -8.87 -22.09
C ARG A 46 -2.30 -10.34 -22.24
N THR A 47 -1.12 -10.71 -21.73
CA THR A 47 -0.62 -12.10 -21.74
C THR A 47 -1.55 -13.01 -20.95
N ILE A 48 -1.89 -12.62 -19.71
CA ILE A 48 -2.80 -13.39 -18.84
C ILE A 48 -4.16 -13.59 -19.52
N SER A 49 -4.71 -12.53 -20.13
CA SER A 49 -6.02 -12.59 -20.79
C SER A 49 -6.00 -13.54 -21.98
N ALA A 50 -5.02 -13.40 -22.88
CA ALA A 50 -4.90 -14.26 -24.07
C ALA A 50 -4.71 -15.74 -23.70
N GLN A 51 -3.94 -16.00 -22.64
CA GLN A 51 -3.71 -17.35 -22.14
C GLN A 51 -4.95 -17.94 -21.45
N SER A 52 -5.66 -17.13 -20.66
CA SER A 52 -6.91 -17.54 -20.00
C SER A 52 -8.02 -17.83 -21.01
N ASP A 53 -8.09 -17.04 -22.09
CA ASP A 53 -9.03 -17.27 -23.19
C ASP A 53 -8.75 -18.61 -23.88
N MET A 54 -7.46 -18.97 -24.08
CA MET A 54 -7.09 -20.27 -24.63
C MET A 54 -7.54 -21.42 -23.71
N VAL A 55 -7.39 -21.30 -22.38
CA VAL A 55 -7.92 -22.31 -21.43
C VAL A 55 -9.45 -22.41 -21.55
N ALA A 56 -10.15 -21.27 -21.59
CA ALA A 56 -11.61 -21.23 -21.63
C ALA A 56 -12.18 -21.81 -22.94
N VAL A 57 -11.57 -21.48 -24.09
CA VAL A 57 -11.99 -21.98 -25.41
C VAL A 57 -11.69 -23.47 -25.57
N CYS A 58 -10.51 -23.91 -25.12
CA CYS A 58 -10.11 -25.31 -25.22
C CYS A 58 -10.66 -26.19 -24.07
N SER A 59 -11.50 -25.66 -23.17
CA SER A 59 -12.15 -26.48 -22.14
C SER A 59 -13.07 -27.58 -22.73
N GLY A 60 -13.48 -27.44 -24.00
CA GLY A 60 -14.29 -28.43 -24.73
C GLY A 60 -13.53 -29.33 -25.72
N ALA A 61 -12.23 -29.08 -25.94
CA ALA A 61 -11.38 -29.87 -26.84
C ALA A 61 -10.11 -30.27 -26.06
N PRO A 62 -9.74 -31.55 -25.96
CA PRO A 62 -8.70 -31.97 -25.03
C PRO A 62 -7.36 -31.33 -25.39
N LEU A 63 -6.94 -30.34 -24.60
CA LEU A 63 -5.53 -29.99 -24.46
C LEU A 63 -4.85 -31.20 -23.82
N ASP A 64 -3.64 -31.53 -24.28
CA ASP A 64 -2.85 -32.51 -23.56
C ASP A 64 -2.49 -31.96 -22.15
N ASP A 65 -2.38 -32.85 -21.16
CA ASP A 65 -2.16 -32.47 -19.76
C ASP A 65 -0.91 -31.59 -19.55
N LYS A 66 0.11 -31.72 -20.41
CA LYS A 66 1.31 -30.88 -20.35
C LYS A 66 1.03 -29.47 -20.82
N SER A 67 0.27 -29.30 -21.91
CA SER A 67 -0.13 -28.00 -22.43
C SER A 67 -0.98 -27.23 -21.41
N LEU A 68 -1.92 -27.89 -20.72
CA LEU A 68 -2.70 -27.27 -19.66
C LEU A 68 -1.82 -26.83 -18.47
N SER A 69 -0.87 -27.68 -18.06
CA SER A 69 0.06 -27.36 -16.98
C SER A 69 0.99 -26.20 -17.33
N ILE A 70 1.52 -26.16 -18.57
CA ILE A 70 2.38 -25.08 -19.06
C ILE A 70 1.61 -23.75 -19.11
N LEU A 71 0.35 -23.78 -19.55
CA LEU A 71 -0.48 -22.59 -19.63
C LEU A 71 -0.82 -22.04 -18.24
N GLY A 72 -1.15 -22.91 -17.29
CA GLY A 72 -1.33 -22.55 -15.88
C GLY A 72 -0.08 -21.92 -15.26
N GLU A 73 1.09 -22.51 -15.48
CA GLU A 73 2.37 -21.99 -14.98
C GLU A 73 2.72 -20.62 -15.60
N SER A 74 2.44 -20.44 -16.90
CA SER A 74 2.67 -19.17 -17.59
C SER A 74 1.77 -18.05 -17.04
N ILE A 75 0.49 -18.34 -16.81
CA ILE A 75 -0.46 -17.41 -16.18
C ILE A 75 0.00 -17.06 -14.77
N PHE A 76 0.38 -18.07 -13.96
CA PHE A 76 0.84 -17.86 -12.59
C PHE A 76 2.09 -16.98 -12.54
N THR A 77 3.07 -17.25 -13.41
CA THR A 77 4.29 -16.46 -13.51
C THR A 77 3.99 -15.01 -13.90
N ALA A 78 3.11 -14.79 -14.88
CA ALA A 78 2.71 -13.45 -15.29
C ALA A 78 1.99 -12.69 -14.15
N ALA A 79 1.09 -13.35 -13.41
CA ALA A 79 0.42 -12.77 -12.26
C ALA A 79 1.40 -12.42 -11.12
N ARG A 80 2.41 -13.27 -10.89
CA ARG A 80 3.48 -12.99 -9.93
C ARG A 80 4.30 -11.77 -10.33
N ALA A 81 4.61 -11.61 -11.61
CA ALA A 81 5.29 -10.42 -12.11
C ALA A 81 4.45 -9.14 -11.92
N VAL A 82 3.13 -9.22 -12.14
CA VAL A 82 2.20 -8.13 -11.84
C VAL A 82 2.26 -7.75 -10.35
N ARG A 83 2.28 -8.75 -9.46
CA ARG A 83 2.41 -8.50 -8.02
C ARG A 83 3.72 -7.78 -7.68
N GLY A 84 4.83 -8.17 -8.32
CA GLY A 84 6.12 -7.48 -8.15
C GLY A 84 6.05 -6.00 -8.52
N ILE A 85 5.42 -5.66 -9.65
CA ILE A 85 5.22 -4.25 -10.06
C ILE A 85 4.41 -3.48 -9.02
N VAL A 86 3.33 -4.09 -8.50
CA VAL A 86 2.50 -3.47 -7.46
C VAL A 86 3.30 -3.24 -6.18
N ASP A 87 4.12 -4.20 -5.75
CA ASP A 87 4.96 -4.06 -4.56
C ASP A 87 6.03 -2.95 -4.75
N GLU A 88 6.60 -2.82 -5.95
CA GLU A 88 7.51 -1.71 -6.29
C GLU A 88 6.80 -0.35 -6.26
N ILE A 89 5.58 -0.25 -6.77
CA ILE A 89 4.77 0.98 -6.70
C ILE A 89 4.51 1.36 -5.24
N HIS A 90 4.21 0.40 -4.37
CA HIS A 90 4.05 0.67 -2.92
C HIS A 90 5.31 1.24 -2.28
N ALA A 91 6.50 0.86 -2.76
CA ALA A 91 7.77 1.43 -2.30
C ALA A 91 7.99 2.87 -2.80
N GLN A 92 7.32 3.29 -3.88
CA GLN A 92 7.40 4.64 -4.47
C GLN A 92 6.35 5.60 -3.88
N ARG A 93 6.16 5.59 -2.55
CA ARG A 93 5.16 6.44 -1.90
C ARG A 93 5.53 7.92 -2.03
N LEU A 94 4.61 8.71 -2.58
CA LEU A 94 4.70 10.16 -2.72
C LEU A 94 3.94 10.81 -1.55
N GLY A 95 4.67 11.47 -0.65
CA GLY A 95 4.07 12.26 0.44
C GLY A 95 4.35 11.79 1.88
N GLY A 96 5.44 11.06 2.13
CA GLY A 96 5.92 10.80 3.50
C GLY A 96 7.26 11.48 3.76
N ASP A 97 7.26 12.52 4.61
CA ASP A 97 8.40 13.20 5.25
C ASP A 97 9.75 13.23 4.49
N GLY A 98 10.03 14.37 3.85
CA GLY A 98 11.36 14.61 3.27
C GLY A 98 11.62 15.97 2.63
N LEU A 99 10.67 16.92 2.64
CA LEU A 99 10.95 18.32 2.32
C LEU A 99 11.07 19.12 3.61
N ALA A 100 12.08 18.79 4.44
CA ALA A 100 12.65 19.83 5.28
C ALA A 100 13.31 20.84 4.32
N PRO A 101 12.95 22.13 4.34
CA PRO A 101 13.68 23.12 3.57
C PRO A 101 15.11 23.12 4.09
N VAL A 102 16.06 22.75 3.23
CA VAL A 102 17.48 22.91 3.52
C VAL A 102 17.71 24.43 3.59
N SER A 103 17.65 24.98 4.80
CA SER A 103 18.04 26.34 5.10
C SER A 103 19.55 26.42 4.90
N HIS A 104 19.97 26.65 3.66
CA HIS A 104 21.34 27.00 3.32
C HIS A 104 21.60 28.38 3.92
N GLY A 105 22.02 28.42 5.19
CA GLY A 105 22.60 29.59 5.80
C GLY A 105 23.92 29.87 5.10
N GLU A 106 23.95 30.91 4.26
CA GLU A 106 25.19 31.48 3.74
C GLU A 106 26.03 32.03 4.91
N PRO A 107 27.29 31.60 5.08
CA PRO A 107 28.26 32.35 5.86
C PRO A 107 28.81 33.47 4.97
N ARG A 108 28.40 34.71 5.24
CA ARG A 108 29.13 35.90 4.80
C ARG A 108 30.47 35.93 5.52
N HIS A 109 31.55 35.65 4.80
CA HIS A 109 32.88 36.04 5.26
C HIS A 109 33.19 37.45 4.74
N ALA A 110 33.45 38.34 5.70
CA ALA A 110 33.97 39.69 5.53
C ALA A 110 35.47 39.68 5.21
#